data_AF-A0A7W4I8S8-F1
#
_entry.id   AF-A0A7W4I8S8-F1
#
_cell.length_a   1.000
_cell.length_b   1.000
_cell.length_c   1.000
_cell.angle_alpha   90.00
_cell.angle_beta   90.00
_cell.angle_gamma   90.00
#
_symmetry.space_group_name_H-M   'P 1'
#
loop_
_entity.id
_entity.type
_entity.pdbx_description
1 polymer ?
#
loop_
_entity_poly.entity_id
_entity_poly.type
_entity_poly.pdbx_seq_one_letter_code
_entity_poly.pdbx_strand_id
1 'polypeptide(L)'
;MASKSERIELRLDEGFLSRIDDWRNSQTGQPSRSEAIRTLADIGLQAKDTTRVKFSDGEKFISAMLADWFQSQDERNCFAPNPIISSIRDGNYWALEEKFKGIFNDNYCEPQVGFEASQILEMCENIELRIERLGEEERNIVKYKFLNGREDVFVGFSLIQEESYKNAVKQLLLSSTRFDRFKSRRLNDSAAGRLEIYRRMHRALSAMGKDVSQDKHLSFFDIQLILEAGFGTH
;
A
#
# COMPACT_ATOMS: atom_id res chain seq x y z
N MET A 1 -37.53 28.69 -1.87
CA MET A 1 -36.99 28.49 -3.23
C MET A 1 -37.69 27.28 -3.83
N ALA A 2 -38.17 27.36 -5.07
CA ALA A 2 -38.91 26.25 -5.69
C ALA A 2 -37.99 25.03 -5.88
N SER A 3 -38.44 23.83 -5.48
CA SER A 3 -37.72 22.58 -5.73
C SER A 3 -37.73 22.29 -7.23
N LYS A 4 -36.59 22.51 -7.90
CA LYS A 4 -36.41 22.04 -9.28
C LYS A 4 -36.34 20.51 -9.25
N SER A 5 -37.27 19.86 -9.94
CA SER A 5 -37.22 18.42 -10.23
C SER A 5 -36.93 18.25 -11.71
N GLU A 6 -35.89 17.50 -12.04
CA GLU A 6 -35.50 17.19 -13.42
C GLU A 6 -35.60 15.68 -13.66
N ARG A 7 -35.92 15.29 -14.90
CA ARG A 7 -35.92 13.88 -15.32
C ARG A 7 -34.67 13.60 -16.12
N ILE A 8 -33.98 12.52 -15.77
CA ILE A 8 -32.76 12.07 -16.44
C ILE A 8 -32.96 10.66 -16.96
N GLU A 9 -32.36 10.35 -18.11
CA GLU A 9 -32.32 9.00 -18.67
C GLU A 9 -30.91 8.44 -18.54
N LEU A 10 -30.81 7.21 -18.01
CA LEU A 10 -29.55 6.54 -17.75
C LEU A 10 -29.50 5.22 -18.54
N ARG A 11 -28.39 4.97 -19.23
CA ARG A 11 -28.10 3.69 -19.86
C ARG A 11 -27.20 2.89 -18.94
N LEU A 12 -27.71 1.77 -18.44
CA LEU A 12 -27.04 0.88 -17.49
C LEU A 12 -27.04 -0.54 -18.06
N ASP A 13 -26.00 -1.31 -17.78
CA ASP A 13 -25.98 -2.72 -18.14
C ASP A 13 -26.91 -3.54 -17.23
N GLU A 14 -27.26 -4.74 -17.69
CA GLU A 14 -28.20 -5.64 -17.01
C GLU A 14 -27.68 -6.09 -15.63
N GLY A 15 -26.36 -6.29 -15.50
CA GLY A 15 -25.75 -6.66 -14.21
C GLY A 15 -25.85 -5.53 -13.18
N PHE A 16 -25.64 -4.29 -13.61
CA PHE A 16 -25.79 -3.13 -12.75
C PHE A 16 -27.25 -2.90 -12.33
N LEU A 17 -28.21 -3.10 -13.23
CA LEU A 17 -29.64 -3.04 -12.92
C LEU A 17 -30.05 -4.10 -11.89
N SER A 18 -29.56 -5.33 -12.04
CA SER A 18 -29.81 -6.41 -11.08
C SER A 18 -29.33 -6.03 -9.67
N ARG A 19 -28.13 -5.45 -9.56
CA ARG A 19 -27.59 -5.03 -8.26
C ARG A 19 -28.42 -3.93 -7.59
N ILE A 20 -28.97 -3.00 -8.36
CA ILE A 20 -29.89 -1.97 -7.83
C ILE A 20 -31.18 -2.63 -7.33
N ASP A 21 -31.72 -3.58 -8.09
CA ASP A 21 -32.95 -4.29 -7.72
C ASP A 21 -32.74 -5.16 -6.46
N ASP A 22 -31.61 -5.85 -6.35
CA ASP A 22 -31.24 -6.63 -5.15
C ASP A 22 -31.12 -5.74 -3.92
N TRP A 23 -30.41 -4.61 -4.05
CA TRP A 23 -30.28 -3.62 -2.98
C TRP A 23 -31.65 -3.10 -2.55
N ARG A 24 -32.50 -2.70 -3.51
CA ARG A 24 -33.86 -2.21 -3.26
C ARG A 24 -34.71 -3.25 -2.53
N ASN A 25 -34.63 -4.53 -2.91
CA ASN A 25 -35.41 -5.60 -2.31
C ASN A 25 -35.02 -5.87 -0.85
N SER A 26 -33.79 -5.51 -0.46
CA SER A 26 -33.32 -5.59 0.93
C SER A 26 -33.75 -4.42 1.83
N GLN A 27 -34.28 -3.34 1.25
CA GLN A 27 -34.70 -2.16 2.01
C GLN A 27 -36.15 -2.29 2.53
N THR A 28 -36.39 -1.80 3.75
CA THR A 28 -37.73 -1.73 4.33
C THR A 28 -38.61 -0.80 3.50
N GLY A 29 -39.79 -1.29 3.07
CA GLY A 29 -40.73 -0.52 2.25
C GLY A 29 -40.51 -0.58 0.73
N GLN A 30 -39.49 -1.30 0.26
CA GLN A 30 -39.22 -1.57 -1.17
C GLN A 30 -39.35 -0.31 -2.06
N PRO A 31 -38.39 0.64 -1.95
CA PRO A 31 -38.49 1.93 -2.64
C PRO A 31 -38.56 1.76 -4.16
N SER A 32 -39.08 2.73 -4.90
CA SER A 32 -39.09 2.63 -6.38
C SER A 32 -37.65 2.59 -6.95
N ARG A 33 -37.44 2.12 -8.19
CA ARG A 33 -36.09 2.15 -8.80
C ARG A 33 -35.49 3.56 -8.83
N SER A 34 -36.31 4.56 -9.14
CA SER A 34 -35.87 5.97 -9.16
C SER A 34 -35.48 6.46 -7.77
N GLU A 35 -36.20 6.04 -6.74
CA GLU A 35 -35.90 6.37 -5.35
C GLU A 35 -34.67 5.61 -4.84
N ALA A 36 -34.48 4.37 -5.26
CA ALA A 36 -33.28 3.60 -4.97
C ALA A 36 -32.04 4.23 -5.62
N ILE A 37 -32.12 4.61 -6.89
CA ILE A 37 -31.04 5.32 -7.60
C ILE A 37 -30.74 6.66 -6.92
N ARG A 38 -31.78 7.42 -6.56
CA ARG A 38 -31.60 8.68 -5.82
C ARG A 38 -30.91 8.45 -4.48
N THR A 39 -31.37 7.47 -3.70
CA THR A 39 -30.81 7.16 -2.38
C THR A 39 -29.37 6.70 -2.49
N LEU A 40 -29.05 5.84 -3.46
CA LEU A 40 -27.67 5.41 -3.73
C LEU A 40 -26.79 6.57 -4.19
N ALA A 41 -27.31 7.49 -5.01
CA ALA A 41 -26.62 8.70 -5.40
C ALA A 41 -26.39 9.64 -4.21
N ASP A 42 -27.40 9.82 -3.34
CA ASP A 42 -27.30 10.60 -2.11
C ASP A 42 -26.27 9.98 -1.15
N ILE A 43 -26.26 8.66 -0.99
CA ILE A 43 -25.23 7.92 -0.23
C ILE A 43 -23.85 8.14 -0.85
N GLY A 44 -23.71 8.03 -2.18
CA GLY A 44 -22.43 8.25 -2.87
C GLY A 44 -21.93 9.70 -2.81
N LEU A 45 -22.84 10.68 -2.83
CA LEU A 45 -22.52 12.10 -2.68
C LEU A 45 -22.16 12.43 -1.23
N GLN A 46 -22.88 11.86 -0.27
CA GLN A 46 -22.49 11.91 1.15
C GLN A 46 -21.15 11.20 1.38
N ALA A 47 -20.86 10.14 0.64
CA ALA A 47 -19.58 9.44 0.71
C ALA A 47 -18.42 10.29 0.14
N LYS A 48 -18.70 11.18 -0.81
CA LYS A 48 -17.71 12.18 -1.26
C LYS A 48 -17.37 13.17 -0.13
N ASP A 49 -18.31 13.44 0.77
CA ASP A 49 -18.10 14.13 2.06
C ASP A 49 -17.56 13.21 3.17
N THR A 50 -17.45 11.89 2.97
CA THR A 50 -16.80 10.92 3.90
C THR A 50 -15.31 10.72 3.64
N THR A 51 -14.72 11.42 2.67
CA THR A 51 -13.28 11.69 2.72
C THR A 51 -12.90 12.56 3.91
N ARG A 52 -13.90 13.10 4.63
CA ARG A 52 -13.71 13.80 5.88
C ARG A 52 -13.93 12.90 7.08
N VAL A 53 -13.01 12.98 8.04
CA VAL A 53 -13.06 12.31 9.33
C VAL A 53 -14.33 12.78 10.05
N LYS A 54 -15.22 11.85 10.38
CA LYS A 54 -16.41 12.11 11.20
C LYS A 54 -16.41 11.16 12.38
N PHE A 55 -16.67 11.70 13.56
CA PHE A 55 -16.86 10.93 14.79
C PHE A 55 -18.34 10.92 15.15
N SER A 56 -18.89 9.75 15.42
CA SER A 56 -20.17 9.56 16.12
C SER A 56 -20.08 10.08 17.56
N ASP A 57 -21.22 10.38 18.18
CA ASP A 57 -21.22 10.91 19.55
C ASP A 57 -20.58 9.96 20.57
N GLY A 58 -20.70 8.64 20.34
CA GLY A 58 -20.00 7.63 21.14
C GLY A 58 -18.47 7.69 20.97
N GLU A 59 -17.98 7.85 19.74
CA GLU A 59 -16.53 7.96 19.49
C GLU A 59 -15.94 9.26 20.02
N LYS A 60 -16.72 10.36 20.01
CA LYS A 60 -16.33 11.61 20.67
C LYS A 60 -16.16 11.42 22.17
N PHE A 61 -17.11 10.72 22.81
CA PHE A 61 -17.05 10.43 24.23
C PHE A 61 -15.85 9.54 24.59
N ILE A 62 -15.62 8.46 23.82
CA ILE A 62 -14.44 7.59 23.99
C ILE A 62 -13.14 8.39 23.82
N SER A 63 -13.05 9.23 22.78
CA SER A 63 -11.87 10.06 22.53
C SER A 63 -11.60 11.03 23.69
N ALA A 64 -12.65 11.65 24.26
CA ALA A 64 -12.54 12.53 25.42
C ALA A 64 -12.03 11.78 26.66
N MET A 65 -12.55 10.58 26.93
CA MET A 65 -12.06 9.74 28.04
C MET A 65 -10.59 9.34 27.86
N LEU A 66 -10.19 8.95 26.65
CA LEU A 66 -8.80 8.60 26.35
C LEU A 66 -7.87 9.82 26.50
N ALA A 67 -8.30 10.99 26.03
CA ALA A 67 -7.53 12.22 26.13
C ALA A 67 -7.29 12.66 27.58
N ASP A 68 -8.30 12.52 28.44
CA ASP A 68 -8.20 12.79 29.87
C ASP A 68 -7.24 11.80 30.55
N TRP A 69 -7.38 10.51 30.20
CA TRP A 69 -6.47 9.47 30.67
C TRP A 69 -5.01 9.71 30.24
N PHE A 70 -4.75 10.04 28.96
CA PHE A 70 -3.40 10.34 28.47
C PHE A 70 -2.80 11.61 29.09
N GLN A 71 -3.62 12.60 29.44
CA GLN A 71 -3.14 13.79 30.16
C GLN A 71 -2.74 13.48 31.61
N SER A 72 -3.36 12.46 32.22
CA SER A 72 -2.99 12.00 33.56
C SER A 72 -1.66 11.21 33.60
N GLN A 73 -1.12 10.81 32.44
CA GLN A 73 0.14 10.07 32.34
C GLN A 73 1.29 11.03 31.99
N ASP A 74 2.33 11.09 32.83
CA ASP A 74 3.46 12.02 32.72
C ASP A 74 4.58 11.52 31.77
N GLU A 75 4.20 10.77 30.72
CA GLU A 75 5.14 10.23 29.76
C GLU A 75 4.88 10.73 28.34
N ARG A 76 5.96 10.71 27.55
CA ARG A 76 6.08 11.19 26.17
C ARG A 76 5.03 10.55 25.27
N ASN A 77 3.84 11.13 25.25
CA ASN A 77 2.74 10.69 24.42
C ASN A 77 3.07 10.92 22.94
N CYS A 78 2.98 9.85 22.13
CA CYS A 78 3.09 9.93 20.67
C CYS A 78 2.00 10.82 20.04
N PHE A 79 0.90 11.03 20.76
CA PHE A 79 -0.23 11.85 20.35
C PHE A 79 -0.49 12.92 21.39
N ALA A 80 -0.47 14.20 20.98
CA ALA A 80 -0.94 15.28 21.83
C ALA A 80 -2.48 15.25 21.88
N PRO A 81 -3.11 15.01 23.04
CA PRO A 81 -4.56 14.84 23.15
C PRO A 81 -5.33 16.16 22.94
N ASN A 82 -4.75 17.30 23.34
CA ASN A 82 -5.44 18.60 23.31
C ASN A 82 -5.91 19.03 21.90
N PRO A 83 -5.07 18.95 20.85
CA PRO A 83 -5.50 19.25 19.47
C PRO A 83 -6.56 18.30 18.92
N ILE A 84 -6.60 17.05 19.40
CA ILE A 84 -7.61 16.05 18.99
C ILE A 84 -8.96 16.46 19.58
N ILE A 85 -9.00 16.73 20.88
CA ILE A 85 -10.23 17.11 21.58
C ILE A 85 -10.75 18.48 21.15
N SER A 86 -9.89 19.48 20.94
CA SER A 86 -10.35 20.79 20.47
C SER A 86 -11.00 20.69 19.08
N SER A 87 -10.41 19.89 18.18
CA SER A 87 -10.97 19.71 16.83
C SER A 87 -12.29 18.94 16.85
N ILE A 88 -12.43 17.94 17.74
CA ILE A 88 -13.68 17.20 17.93
C ILE A 88 -14.77 18.10 18.53
N ARG A 89 -14.45 18.85 19.59
CA ARG A 89 -15.39 19.73 20.29
C ARG A 89 -15.89 20.87 19.41
N ASP A 90 -14.98 21.49 18.66
CA ASP A 90 -15.28 22.69 17.87
C ASP A 90 -15.77 22.33 16.44
N GLY A 91 -15.89 21.04 16.12
CA GLY A 91 -16.37 20.53 14.83
C GLY A 91 -15.39 20.71 13.65
N ASN A 92 -14.12 20.99 13.95
CA ASN A 92 -13.07 21.26 12.96
C ASN A 92 -12.31 19.99 12.56
N TYR A 93 -13.03 18.96 12.11
CA TYR A 93 -12.41 17.66 11.78
C TYR A 93 -11.38 17.72 10.64
N TRP A 94 -11.50 18.71 9.74
CA TRP A 94 -10.52 18.98 8.69
C TRP A 94 -9.11 19.23 9.24
N ALA A 95 -8.99 19.79 10.45
CA ALA A 95 -7.69 20.03 11.08
C ALA A 95 -7.03 18.72 11.54
N LEU A 96 -7.84 17.69 11.86
CA LEU A 96 -7.34 16.35 12.17
C LEU A 96 -6.88 15.63 10.92
N GLU A 97 -7.62 15.75 9.82
CA GLU A 97 -7.17 15.26 8.52
C GLU A 97 -5.83 15.87 8.14
N GLU A 98 -5.68 17.19 8.28
CA GLU A 98 -4.42 17.85 7.93
C GLU A 98 -3.26 17.40 8.80
N LYS A 99 -3.49 17.33 10.12
CA LYS A 99 -2.45 16.94 11.07
C LYS A 99 -2.08 15.45 10.99
N PHE A 100 -3.06 14.61 10.68
CA PHE A 100 -2.92 13.15 10.68
C PHE A 100 -3.19 12.55 9.30
N LYS A 101 -2.81 13.26 8.20
CA LYS A 101 -2.94 12.75 6.82
C LYS A 101 -2.43 11.31 6.68
N GLY A 102 -1.33 10.96 7.35
CA GLY A 102 -0.79 9.60 7.31
C GLY A 102 -1.65 8.51 7.95
N ILE A 103 -2.63 8.85 8.79
CA ILE A 103 -3.54 7.92 9.48
C ILE A 103 -4.88 7.85 8.76
N PHE A 104 -5.40 8.99 8.30
CA PHE A 104 -6.72 9.10 7.68
C PHE A 104 -6.71 9.00 6.15
N ASN A 105 -5.54 8.97 5.51
CA ASN A 105 -5.47 8.68 4.07
C ASN A 105 -5.86 7.23 3.79
N ASP A 106 -6.54 7.02 2.67
CA ASP A 106 -6.76 5.72 2.03
C ASP A 106 -5.47 5.16 1.41
N ASN A 107 -4.35 5.22 2.14
CA ASN A 107 -3.11 4.53 1.80
C ASN A 107 -3.27 3.02 2.05
N TYR A 108 -4.35 2.46 1.52
CA TYR A 108 -4.63 1.04 1.53
C TYR A 108 -3.61 0.38 0.61
N CYS A 109 -2.55 -0.17 1.19
CA CYS A 109 -1.71 -1.11 0.50
C CYS A 109 -2.45 -2.45 0.47
N GLU A 110 -2.86 -2.89 -0.72
CA GLU A 110 -3.47 -4.21 -0.86
C GLU A 110 -2.55 -5.29 -0.26
N PRO A 111 -3.10 -6.27 0.50
CA PRO A 111 -2.30 -7.33 1.10
C PRO A 111 -1.41 -8.07 0.10
N GLN A 112 -1.86 -8.20 -1.15
CA GLN A 112 -1.10 -8.82 -2.24
C GLN A 112 0.18 -8.03 -2.59
N VAL A 113 0.12 -6.70 -2.58
CA VAL A 113 1.28 -5.83 -2.82
C VAL A 113 2.29 -5.96 -1.69
N GLY A 114 1.82 -6.04 -0.44
CA GLY A 114 2.68 -6.28 0.72
C GLY A 114 3.38 -7.64 0.66
N PHE A 115 2.66 -8.68 0.27
CA PHE A 115 3.20 -10.02 0.10
C PHE A 115 4.22 -10.08 -1.03
N GLU A 116 3.92 -9.54 -2.21
CA GLU A 116 4.84 -9.48 -3.34
C GLU A 116 6.10 -8.67 -2.99
N ALA A 117 5.95 -7.52 -2.31
CA ALA A 117 7.09 -6.74 -1.85
C ALA A 117 8.00 -7.53 -0.89
N SER A 118 7.41 -8.32 0.02
CA SER A 118 8.17 -9.21 0.90
C SER A 118 8.94 -10.28 0.12
N GLN A 119 8.31 -10.90 -0.90
CA GLN A 119 8.98 -11.90 -1.75
C GLN A 119 10.13 -11.30 -2.55
N ILE A 120 9.96 -10.07 -3.07
CA ILE A 120 11.01 -9.35 -3.79
C ILE A 120 12.20 -9.06 -2.86
N LEU A 121 11.95 -8.54 -1.66
CA LEU A 121 13.01 -8.26 -0.68
C LEU A 121 13.78 -9.53 -0.32
N GLU A 122 13.07 -10.62 -0.06
CA GLU A 122 13.66 -11.90 0.31
C GLU A 122 14.52 -12.48 -0.83
N MET A 123 14.00 -12.44 -2.07
CA MET A 123 14.75 -12.85 -3.25
C MET A 123 16.03 -12.04 -3.40
N CYS A 124 15.93 -10.71 -3.32
CA CYS A 124 17.08 -9.84 -3.49
C CYS A 124 18.13 -10.04 -2.39
N GLU A 125 17.70 -10.20 -1.13
CA GLU A 125 18.61 -10.48 -0.01
C GLU A 125 19.39 -11.77 -0.23
N ASN A 126 18.70 -12.84 -0.63
CA ASN A 126 19.33 -14.12 -0.92
C ASN A 126 20.34 -14.04 -2.07
N ILE A 127 20.02 -13.30 -3.14
CA ILE A 127 20.93 -13.09 -4.26
C ILE A 127 22.16 -12.31 -3.80
N GLU A 128 21.99 -11.22 -3.04
CA GLU A 128 23.11 -10.40 -2.55
C GLU A 128 24.02 -11.16 -1.58
N LEU A 129 23.44 -11.88 -0.61
CA LEU A 129 24.19 -12.77 0.29
C LEU A 129 24.98 -13.82 -0.49
N ARG A 130 24.43 -14.31 -1.59
CA ARG A 130 25.11 -15.31 -2.41
C ARG A 130 26.24 -14.69 -3.22
N ILE A 131 26.03 -13.52 -3.83
CA ILE A 131 27.06 -12.78 -4.56
C ILE A 131 28.28 -12.49 -3.66
N GLU A 132 28.05 -12.18 -2.38
CA GLU A 132 29.12 -12.00 -1.40
C GLU A 132 29.92 -13.27 -1.08
N ARG A 133 29.32 -14.45 -1.28
CA ARG A 133 29.99 -15.75 -1.09
C ARG A 133 30.67 -16.25 -2.37
N LEU A 134 30.48 -15.59 -3.51
CA LEU A 134 31.15 -15.93 -4.77
C LEU A 134 32.61 -15.48 -4.77
N GLY A 135 33.42 -16.12 -5.62
CA GLY A 135 34.79 -15.71 -5.89
C GLY A 135 34.87 -14.33 -6.55
N GLU A 136 36.05 -13.70 -6.51
CA GLU A 136 36.26 -12.34 -7.02
C GLU A 136 35.99 -12.24 -8.54
N GLU A 137 36.34 -13.27 -9.31
CA GLU A 137 36.09 -13.34 -10.76
C GLU A 137 34.58 -13.37 -11.09
N GLU A 138 33.84 -14.25 -10.42
CA GLU A 138 32.38 -14.40 -10.57
C GLU A 138 31.63 -13.13 -10.17
N ARG A 139 32.07 -12.49 -9.07
CA ARG A 139 31.50 -11.23 -8.60
C ARG A 139 31.71 -10.09 -9.61
N ASN A 140 32.90 -10.01 -10.21
CA ASN A 140 33.18 -9.00 -11.23
C ASN A 140 32.30 -9.17 -12.47
N ILE A 141 32.06 -10.42 -12.91
CA ILE A 141 31.13 -10.70 -14.00
C ILE A 141 29.74 -10.16 -13.67
N VAL A 142 29.23 -10.45 -12.46
CA VAL A 142 27.89 -9.98 -12.05
C VAL A 142 27.81 -8.45 -12.01
N LYS A 143 28.81 -7.82 -11.40
CA LYS A 143 28.89 -6.36 -11.22
C LYS A 143 28.91 -5.61 -12.54
N TYR A 144 29.77 -6.01 -13.47
CA TYR A 144 29.95 -5.27 -14.73
C TYR A 144 28.93 -5.66 -15.80
N LYS A 145 28.46 -6.91 -15.83
CA LYS A 145 27.54 -7.39 -16.86
C LYS A 145 26.07 -7.05 -16.59
N PHE A 146 25.62 -7.11 -15.33
CA PHE A 146 24.19 -6.97 -15.00
C PHE A 146 23.87 -5.76 -14.14
N LEU A 147 24.77 -5.38 -13.22
CA LEU A 147 24.50 -4.31 -12.26
C LEU A 147 25.03 -2.93 -12.69
N ASN A 148 25.65 -2.85 -13.88
CA ASN A 148 26.28 -1.64 -14.43
C ASN A 148 27.28 -1.00 -13.46
N GLY A 149 28.11 -1.81 -12.81
CA GLY A 149 29.13 -1.34 -11.85
C GLY A 149 28.63 -1.21 -10.41
N ARG A 150 27.34 -1.47 -10.12
CA ARG A 150 26.80 -1.50 -8.75
C ARG A 150 26.99 -2.87 -8.10
N GLU A 151 27.01 -2.88 -6.78
CA GLU A 151 27.04 -4.12 -5.98
C GLU A 151 25.65 -4.50 -5.46
N ASP A 152 24.75 -3.52 -5.33
CA ASP A 152 23.39 -3.75 -4.84
C ASP A 152 22.46 -4.22 -5.97
N VAL A 153 21.76 -5.33 -5.73
CA VAL A 153 20.73 -5.87 -6.60
C VAL A 153 19.40 -5.16 -6.32
N PHE A 154 19.12 -4.90 -5.03
CA PHE A 154 17.96 -4.13 -4.61
C PHE A 154 18.29 -2.67 -4.36
N VAL A 155 17.60 -1.79 -5.08
CA VAL A 155 17.79 -0.34 -5.07
C VAL A 155 16.53 0.42 -4.63
N GLY A 156 15.44 -0.31 -4.39
CA GLY A 156 14.12 0.24 -4.09
C GLY A 156 13.20 0.45 -5.29
N PHE A 157 12.17 1.27 -5.07
CA PHE A 157 11.02 1.45 -5.97
C PHE A 157 10.87 2.93 -6.38
N SER A 158 10.23 3.16 -7.54
CA SER A 158 9.97 4.51 -8.05
C SER A 158 8.95 5.27 -7.19
N LEU A 159 9.25 6.53 -6.89
CA LEU A 159 8.35 7.43 -6.15
C LEU A 159 7.07 7.77 -6.89
N ILE A 160 7.08 7.66 -8.22
CA ILE A 160 5.99 8.15 -9.08
C ILE A 160 5.13 6.98 -9.57
N GLN A 161 5.77 5.87 -9.97
CA GLN A 161 5.07 4.74 -10.59
C GLN A 161 4.74 3.62 -9.60
N GLU A 162 5.44 3.53 -8.47
CA GLU A 162 5.45 2.34 -7.59
C GLU A 162 5.25 2.72 -6.11
N GLU A 163 4.45 3.76 -5.86
CA GLU A 163 4.23 4.31 -4.52
C GLU A 163 3.72 3.26 -3.52
N SER A 164 2.81 2.38 -3.93
CA SER A 164 2.28 1.31 -3.07
C SER A 164 3.37 0.32 -2.62
N TYR A 165 4.29 -0.08 -3.51
CA TYR A 165 5.39 -0.98 -3.18
C TYR A 165 6.42 -0.31 -2.28
N LYS A 166 6.69 0.97 -2.50
CA LYS A 166 7.55 1.75 -1.59
C LYS A 166 6.97 1.79 -0.19
N ASN A 167 5.68 2.09 -0.05
CA ASN A 167 5.02 2.15 1.25
C ASN A 167 5.02 0.78 1.93
N ALA A 168 4.77 -0.29 1.17
CA ALA A 168 4.88 -1.67 1.65
C ALA A 168 6.29 -1.99 2.17
N VAL A 169 7.35 -1.73 1.39
CA VAL A 169 8.74 -1.97 1.82
C VAL A 169 9.09 -1.13 3.03
N LYS A 170 8.72 0.15 3.06
CA LYS A 170 8.96 1.00 4.23
C LYS A 170 8.32 0.41 5.47
N GLN A 171 7.09 -0.08 5.36
CA GLN A 171 6.39 -0.72 6.47
C GLN A 171 7.07 -2.03 6.89
N LEU A 172 7.47 -2.88 5.94
CA LEU A 172 8.19 -4.14 6.21
C LEU A 172 9.54 -3.90 6.90
N LEU A 173 10.27 -2.86 6.51
CA LEU A 173 11.51 -2.47 7.17
C LEU A 173 11.27 -1.94 8.58
N LEU A 174 10.19 -1.17 8.79
CA LEU A 174 9.86 -0.66 10.13
C LEU A 174 9.35 -1.76 11.07
N SER A 175 8.55 -2.70 10.57
CA SER A 175 7.86 -3.72 11.39
C SER A 175 8.67 -4.98 11.65
N SER A 176 9.70 -5.26 10.83
CA SER A 176 10.47 -6.50 10.90
C SER A 176 11.96 -6.24 11.02
N THR A 177 12.64 -7.07 11.81
CA THR A 177 14.11 -7.14 11.85
C THR A 177 14.68 -8.01 10.72
N ARG A 178 13.82 -8.73 9.98
CA ARG A 178 14.22 -9.65 8.90
C ARG A 178 15.04 -8.96 7.81
N PHE A 179 14.73 -7.70 7.52
CA PHE A 179 15.26 -6.96 6.38
C PHE A 179 16.21 -5.82 6.80
N ASP A 180 16.88 -5.96 7.95
CA ASP A 180 17.75 -4.93 8.53
C ASP A 180 18.86 -4.48 7.57
N ARG A 181 19.32 -5.37 6.68
CA ARG A 181 20.31 -5.07 5.65
C ARG A 181 19.92 -3.89 4.76
N PHE A 182 18.62 -3.74 4.48
CA PHE A 182 18.13 -2.70 3.60
C PHE A 182 17.80 -1.39 4.32
N LYS A 183 17.78 -1.36 5.66
CA LYS A 183 17.43 -0.15 6.45
C LYS A 183 18.41 1.00 6.27
N SER A 184 19.69 0.70 6.07
CA SER A 184 20.74 1.72 5.91
C SER A 184 20.86 2.25 4.48
N ARG A 185 20.13 1.69 3.51
CA ARG A 185 20.23 2.03 2.10
C ARG A 185 19.25 3.12 1.68
N ARG A 186 19.63 3.91 0.66
CA ARG A 186 18.73 4.87 0.00
C ARG A 186 17.86 4.14 -1.02
N LEU A 187 16.69 3.66 -0.60
CA LEU A 187 15.74 2.87 -1.42
C LEU A 187 14.80 3.71 -2.30
N ASN A 188 15.14 4.96 -2.61
CA ASN A 188 14.22 5.91 -3.26
C ASN A 188 14.78 6.53 -4.55
N ASP A 189 15.75 5.88 -5.20
CA ASP A 189 16.67 6.58 -6.13
C ASP A 189 16.42 6.30 -7.63
N SER A 190 15.19 6.02 -8.04
CA SER A 190 14.91 5.73 -9.45
C SER A 190 13.63 6.40 -9.94
N ALA A 191 13.77 7.30 -10.92
CA ALA A 191 12.64 7.86 -11.67
C ALA A 191 11.90 6.78 -12.48
N ALA A 192 12.63 5.78 -12.98
CA ALA A 192 12.07 4.64 -13.72
C ALA A 192 11.61 3.54 -12.76
N GLY A 193 10.41 3.00 -13.00
CA GLY A 193 9.88 1.82 -12.32
C GLY A 193 10.73 0.57 -12.58
N ARG A 194 10.93 -0.25 -11.55
CA ARG A 194 11.77 -1.47 -11.57
C ARG A 194 11.00 -2.72 -11.17
N LEU A 195 9.70 -2.61 -10.88
CA LEU A 195 8.83 -3.72 -10.49
C LEU A 195 8.84 -4.83 -11.55
N GLU A 196 8.79 -4.49 -12.83
CA GLU A 196 8.81 -5.52 -13.88
C GLU A 196 10.17 -6.22 -14.00
N ILE A 197 11.27 -5.58 -13.59
CA ILE A 197 12.58 -6.24 -13.47
C ILE A 197 12.50 -7.28 -12.35
N TYR A 198 12.01 -6.90 -11.17
CA TYR A 198 11.89 -7.80 -10.03
C TYR A 198 10.91 -8.95 -10.28
N ARG A 199 9.80 -8.70 -10.98
CA ARG A 199 8.86 -9.75 -11.39
C ARG A 199 9.49 -10.75 -12.35
N ARG A 200 10.27 -10.29 -13.33
CA ARG A 200 10.99 -11.19 -14.26
C ARG A 200 12.01 -12.06 -13.52
N MET A 201 12.76 -11.47 -12.59
CA MET A 201 13.67 -12.21 -11.71
C MET A 201 12.92 -13.26 -10.87
N HIS A 202 11.79 -12.88 -10.27
CA HIS A 202 10.97 -13.78 -9.44
C HIS A 202 10.35 -14.91 -10.26
N ARG A 203 9.92 -14.64 -11.50
CA ARG A 203 9.44 -15.67 -12.44
C ARG A 203 10.54 -16.65 -12.80
N ALA A 204 11.76 -16.17 -13.08
CA ALA A 204 12.91 -17.03 -13.36
C ALA A 204 13.26 -17.93 -12.17
N LEU A 205 13.23 -17.37 -10.95
CA LEU A 205 13.44 -18.13 -9.71
C LEU A 205 12.37 -19.21 -9.51
N SER A 206 11.10 -18.84 -9.69
CA SER A 206 9.94 -19.74 -9.56
C SER A 206 9.98 -20.86 -10.59
N ALA A 207 10.39 -20.58 -11.83
CA ALA A 207 10.53 -21.58 -12.90
C ALA A 207 11.59 -22.65 -12.59
N MET A 208 12.58 -22.33 -11.75
CA MET A 208 13.59 -23.29 -11.30
C MET A 208 13.10 -24.21 -10.16
N GLY A 209 11.86 -24.05 -9.68
CA GLY A 209 11.32 -24.84 -8.56
C GLY A 209 12.08 -24.65 -7.24
N LYS A 210 12.80 -23.53 -7.12
CA LYS A 210 13.52 -23.11 -5.92
C LYS A 210 12.65 -22.07 -5.23
N ASP A 211 12.09 -22.45 -4.09
CA ASP A 211 11.36 -21.52 -3.22
C ASP A 211 12.37 -20.61 -2.51
N VAL A 212 12.05 -19.33 -2.38
CA VAL A 212 12.89 -18.34 -1.68
C VAL A 212 13.16 -18.76 -0.22
N SER A 213 12.20 -19.50 0.33
CA SER A 213 12.17 -19.99 1.71
C SER A 213 12.95 -21.28 1.94
N GLN A 214 13.37 -22.00 0.91
CA GLN A 214 14.19 -23.21 1.06
C GLN A 214 15.62 -22.93 0.66
N ASP A 215 16.54 -23.22 1.59
CA ASP A 215 18.01 -23.23 1.53
C ASP A 215 18.62 -24.12 0.41
N LYS A 216 17.96 -24.23 -0.75
CA LYS A 216 18.53 -24.84 -1.95
C LYS A 216 19.56 -23.88 -2.51
N HIS A 217 20.83 -24.19 -2.27
CA HIS A 217 22.00 -23.53 -2.84
C HIS A 217 21.73 -23.01 -4.27
N LEU A 218 21.58 -21.69 -4.40
CA LEU A 218 21.64 -21.01 -5.69
C LEU A 218 23.07 -21.12 -6.21
N SER A 219 23.25 -21.77 -7.34
CA SER A 219 24.54 -21.84 -8.03
C SER A 219 24.84 -20.50 -8.71
N PHE A 220 26.10 -20.27 -9.09
CA PHE A 220 26.48 -19.10 -9.87
C PHE A 220 25.65 -18.97 -11.16
N PHE A 221 25.39 -20.10 -11.83
CA PHE A 221 24.60 -20.15 -13.05
C PHE A 221 23.13 -19.75 -12.82
N ASP A 222 22.55 -20.15 -11.69
CA ASP A 222 21.18 -19.77 -11.33
C ASP A 222 21.06 -18.26 -11.10
N ILE A 223 22.06 -17.66 -10.42
CA ILE A 223 22.11 -16.20 -10.19
C ILE A 223 22.23 -15.47 -11.53
N GLN A 224 23.09 -15.96 -12.42
CA GLN A 224 23.23 -15.38 -13.74
C GLN A 224 21.92 -15.42 -14.52
N LEU A 225 21.21 -16.55 -14.51
CA LEU A 225 19.92 -16.71 -15.19
C LEU A 225 18.85 -15.76 -14.64
N ILE A 226 18.78 -15.61 -13.31
CA ILE A 226 17.83 -14.68 -12.66
C ILE A 226 18.15 -13.24 -13.04
N LEU A 227 19.41 -12.84 -12.96
CA LEU A 227 19.84 -11.47 -13.29
C LEU A 227 19.69 -11.17 -14.79
N GLU A 228 19.90 -12.16 -15.65
CA GLU A 228 19.68 -12.04 -17.09
C GLU A 228 18.20 -11.87 -17.42
N ALA A 229 17.29 -12.58 -16.74
CA ALA A 229 15.85 -12.38 -16.90
C ALA A 229 15.39 -10.98 -16.47
N GLY A 230 16.01 -10.40 -15.44
CA GLY A 230 15.68 -9.07 -14.92
C GLY A 230 16.32 -7.93 -15.71
N PHE A 231 17.65 -7.93 -15.81
CA PHE A 231 18.46 -6.83 -16.34
C PHE A 231 18.91 -7.04 -17.79
N GLY A 232 18.68 -8.23 -18.35
CA GLY A 232 18.94 -8.50 -19.76
C GLY A 232 18.04 -7.64 -20.65
N THR A 233 18.67 -6.98 -21.63
CA THR A 233 17.99 -6.34 -22.74
C THR A 233 17.38 -7.41 -23.64
N HIS A 234 16.06 -7.38 -23.79
CA HIS A 234 15.40 -7.91 -24.98
C HIS A 234 15.30 -6.79 -26.01
#